data_AF-A0A9P8VNS6-F1
#
_entry.id   AF-A0A9P8VNS6-F1
#
_cell.length_a   1.000
_cell.length_b   1.000
_cell.length_c   1.000
_cell.angle_alpha   90.00
_cell.angle_beta   90.00
_cell.angle_gamma   90.00
#
_symmetry.space_group_name_H-M   'P 1'
#
loop_
_entity.id
_entity.type
_entity.pdbx_description
1 polymer ?
#
loop_
_entity_poly.entity_id
_entity_poly.type
_entity_poly.pdbx_seq_one_letter_code
_entity_poly.pdbx_strand_id
1 'polypeptide(L)' 'QSCNACRRRKIRCDREQPCSYCSKFRLPCIYVRAPQGGKKLSETDLISRFERIEASLQN' A
#
# COMPACT_ATOMS: atom_id res chain seq x y z
N GLN A 1 -14.65 4.79 -6.27
CA GLN A 1 -13.61 3.73 -6.29
C GLN A 1 -14.06 2.58 -5.39
N SER A 2 -13.79 1.32 -5.72
CA SER A 2 -14.00 0.19 -4.79
C SER A 2 -12.91 0.16 -3.71
N CYS A 3 -13.22 -0.32 -2.50
CA CYS A 3 -12.21 -0.53 -1.46
C CYS A 3 -11.20 -1.61 -1.88
N ASN A 4 -10.05 -1.69 -1.21
CA ASN A 4 -9.00 -2.65 -1.52
C ASN A 4 -9.45 -4.11 -1.41
N ALA A 5 -10.25 -4.43 -0.39
CA ALA A 5 -10.73 -5.79 -0.17
C ALA A 5 -11.65 -6.24 -1.33
N CYS A 6 -12.61 -5.41 -1.73
CA CYS A 6 -13.50 -5.69 -2.85
C CYS A 6 -12.75 -5.68 -4.19
N ARG A 7 -11.80 -4.76 -4.39
CA ARG A 7 -10.94 -4.68 -5.59
C ARG A 7 -10.13 -5.97 -5.76
N ARG A 8 -9.43 -6.43 -4.71
CA ARG A 8 -8.64 -7.69 -4.75
C ARG A 8 -9.50 -8.91 -5.03
N ARG A 9 -10.71 -8.96 -4.47
CA ARG A 9 -11.67 -10.06 -4.66
C ARG A 9 -12.51 -9.95 -5.93
N LYS A 10 -12.37 -8.86 -6.70
CA LYS A 10 -13.13 -8.59 -7.94
C LYS A 10 -14.66 -8.64 -7.74
N ILE A 11 -15.13 -8.17 -6.59
CA ILE A 11 -16.57 -8.09 -6.26
C ILE A 11 -17.06 -6.65 -6.26
N ARG A 12 -18.39 -6.47 -6.35
CA ARG A 12 -19.04 -5.16 -6.23
C ARG A 12 -18.80 -4.58 -4.82
N CYS A 13 -18.45 -3.29 -4.78
CA CYS A 13 -18.34 -2.51 -3.56
C CYS A 13 -19.46 -1.47 -3.56
N ASP A 14 -20.29 -1.51 -2.53
CA ASP A 14 -21.39 -0.58 -2.21
C ASP A 14 -20.90 0.78 -1.69
N ARG A 15 -19.62 0.86 -1.31
CA ARG A 15 -18.91 2.10 -0.95
C ARG A 15 -19.35 2.81 0.33
N GLU A 16 -20.11 2.13 1.19
CA GLU A 16 -20.29 2.56 2.59
C GLU A 16 -18.98 2.41 3.38
N GLN A 17 -18.91 2.99 4.59
CA GLN A 17 -17.71 2.95 5.42
C GLN A 17 -18.01 2.41 6.83
N PRO A 18 -17.70 1.13 7.13
CA PRO A 18 -17.19 0.10 6.21
C PRO A 18 -18.25 -0.42 5.23
N CYS A 19 -17.84 -0.81 4.03
CA CYS A 19 -18.75 -1.31 3.00
C CYS A 19 -19.40 -2.64 3.45
N SER A 20 -20.62 -2.95 3.00
CA SER A 20 -21.43 -4.09 3.51
C SER A 20 -20.68 -5.42 3.51
N TYR A 21 -19.93 -5.70 2.44
CA TYR A 21 -19.10 -6.90 2.36
C TYR A 21 -18.00 -6.89 3.44
N CYS A 22 -17.26 -5.79 3.57
CA CYS A 22 -16.20 -5.70 4.58
C CYS A 22 -16.75 -5.76 6.01
N SER A 23 -17.92 -5.16 6.25
CA SER A 23 -18.61 -5.24 7.55
C SER A 23 -18.97 -6.69 7.88
N LYS A 24 -19.66 -7.38 6.96
CA LYS A 24 -20.10 -8.78 7.13
C LYS A 24 -18.95 -9.75 7.40
N PHE A 25 -17.82 -9.59 6.71
CA PHE A 25 -16.67 -10.48 6.83
C PHE A 25 -15.59 -9.95 7.78
N ARG A 26 -15.85 -8.85 8.49
CA ARG A 26 -14.90 -8.16 9.39
C ARG A 26 -13.53 -7.94 8.74
N LEU A 27 -13.54 -7.52 7.47
CA LEU A 27 -12.34 -7.25 6.69
C LEU A 27 -11.96 -5.76 6.77
N PRO A 28 -10.67 -5.42 6.67
CA PRO A 28 -10.24 -4.04 6.54
C PRO A 28 -10.83 -3.37 5.28
N CYS A 29 -11.72 -2.40 5.47
CA CYS A 29 -12.32 -1.61 4.39
C CYS A 29 -11.48 -0.36 4.11
N ILE A 30 -10.38 -0.54 3.38
CA ILE A 30 -9.42 0.53 3.15
C ILE A 30 -9.51 1.03 1.72
N TYR A 31 -9.70 2.33 1.55
CA TYR A 31 -9.65 3.05 0.28
C TYR A 31 -8.29 3.71 0.13
N VAL A 32 -7.21 2.93 -0.03
CA VAL A 32 -5.94 3.55 -0.42
C VAL A 32 -6.03 3.94 -1.88
N ARG A 33 -5.64 5.18 -2.18
CA ARG A 33 -5.05 5.44 -3.49
C ARG A 33 -3.80 4.59 -3.53
N ALA A 34 -3.66 3.72 -4.52
CA ALA A 34 -2.41 2.97 -4.67
C ALA A 34 -1.28 4.03 -4.62
N PRO A 35 -0.29 3.91 -3.72
CA PRO A 35 0.91 4.70 -3.91
C PRO A 35 1.37 4.33 -5.32
N GLN A 36 1.31 5.30 -6.23
CA GLN A 36 1.75 5.08 -7.59
C GLN A 36 3.16 4.53 -7.48
N GLY A 37 3.36 3.33 -8.01
CA GLY A 37 4.44 2.41 -7.68
C GLY A 37 5.64 3.08 -7.04
N GLY A 38 5.84 2.84 -5.74
CA GLY A 38 7.19 2.96 -5.21
C GLY A 38 8.06 2.08 -6.12
N LYS A 39 8.97 2.69 -6.89
CA LYS A 39 9.91 1.94 -7.72
C LYS A 39 10.48 0.85 -6.80
N LYS A 40 10.37 -0.41 -7.20
CA LYS A 40 11.19 -1.44 -6.58
C LYS A 40 12.63 -1.00 -6.86
N LEU A 41 13.26 -0.40 -5.86
CA LEU A 41 14.65 -0.02 -5.93
C LEU A 41 15.43 -1.31 -6.15
N SER A 42 16.33 -1.28 -7.12
CA SER A 42 17.24 -2.40 -7.34
C SER A 42 18.10 -2.60 -6.09
N GLU A 43 18.68 -3.78 -5.95
CA GLU A 43 19.63 -4.06 -4.87
C GLU A 43 20.75 -3.01 -4.83
N THR A 44 21.24 -2.59 -6.00
CA THR A 44 22.24 -1.52 -6.15
C THR A 44 21.74 -0.15 -5.67
N ASP A 45 20.48 0.19 -5.92
CA ASP A 45 19.89 1.46 -5.46
C ASP A 45 19.76 1.48 -3.93
N LEU A 46 19.44 0.33 -3.33
CA LEU A 46 19.34 0.17 -1.88
C LEU A 46 20.70 0.31 -1.22
N ILE A 47 21.74 -0.35 -1.76
CA ILE A 47 23.12 -0.24 -1.28
C ILE A 47 23.62 1.20 -1.39
N SER A 48 23.46 1.84 -2.54
CA SER A 48 23.90 3.23 -2.77
C SER A 48 23.22 4.21 -1.78
N ARG A 49 21.95 3.96 -1.46
CA ARG A 49 21.24 4.77 -0.46
C ARG A 49 21.76 4.53 0.95
N PHE A 50 22.10 3.28 1.29
CA PHE A 50 22.65 2.93 2.60
C PHE A 50 24.00 3.62 2.84
N GLU A 51 24.93 3.55 1.90
CA GLU A 51 26.25 4.20 2.00
C GLU A 51 26.15 5.70 2.24
N ARG A 52 25.23 6.38 1.55
CA ARG A 52 25.00 7.82 1.73
C ARG A 52 24.46 8.17 3.11
N ILE A 53 23.61 7.30 3.68
CA ILE A 53 23.06 7.49 5.02
C ILE A 53 24.17 7.29 6.06
N GLU A 54 24.93 6.20 5.95
CA GLU A 54 26.06 5.92 6.86
C GLU A 54 27.08 7.06 6.87
N ALA A 55 27.46 7.56 5.69
CA ALA A 55 28.39 8.69 5.56
C ALA A 55 27.86 9.98 6.22
N SER A 56 26.54 10.17 6.25
CA SER A 56 25.90 11.33 6.89
C SER A 56 25.86 11.23 8.41
N LEU A 57 26.04 10.03 8.99
CA LEU A 57 26.01 9.79 10.42
C LEU A 57 27.41 9.80 11.07
N GLN A 58 28.48 9.71 10.27
CA GLN A 58 29.87 9.69 10.73
C GLN A 58 30.51 11.08 10.87
N ASN A 59 29.71 12.16 10.89
CA ASN A 59 30.14 13.51 11.24
C ASN A 59 29.46 13.98 12.54
#